data_AF-I0BLY8-F1
#
_entry.id   AF-I0BLY8-F1
#
_cell.length_a   1.000
_cell.length_b   1.000
_cell.length_c   1.000
_cell.angle_alpha   90.00
_cell.angle_beta   90.00
_cell.angle_gamma   90.00
#
_symmetry.space_group_name_H-M   'P 1'
#
loop_
_entity.id
_entity.type
_entity.pdbx_description
1 polymer ?
#
loop_
_entity_poly.entity_id
_entity_poly.type
_entity_poly.pdbx_seq_one_letter_code
_entity_poly.pdbx_strand_id
1 'polypeptide(L)' 'MELYVYYILFATIMLFAVVATLLVGMSKKNREGNPQYDQRTKGNWSRLTWIYIAVIALGYLALVVYIVQSNS' A
#
# COMPACT_ATOMS: atom_id res chain seq x y z
N MET A 1 -28.95 2.87 9.63
CA MET A 1 -27.69 3.55 9.98
C MET A 1 -27.25 4.32 8.76
N GLU A 2 -26.88 5.58 8.95
CA GLU A 2 -26.48 6.45 7.86
C GLU A 2 -25.11 6.05 7.29
N LEU A 3 -24.90 6.27 5.99
CA LEU A 3 -23.71 5.83 5.26
C LEU A 3 -22.40 6.40 5.86
N TYR A 4 -22.47 7.61 6.42
CA TYR A 4 -21.32 8.25 7.07
C TYR A 4 -20.78 7.45 8.28
N VAL A 5 -21.62 6.68 8.97
CA VAL A 5 -21.20 5.86 10.12
C VAL A 5 -20.23 4.78 9.65
N TYR A 6 -20.51 4.15 8.51
CA TYR A 6 -19.64 3.15 7.92
C TYR A 6 -18.33 3.75 7.42
N TYR A 7 -18.34 4.94 6.83
CA TYR A 7 -17.12 5.63 6.41
C TYR A 7 -16.22 5.98 7.59
N ILE A 8 -16.78 6.48 8.69
CA ILE A 8 -16.02 6.80 9.90
C ILE A 8 -15.40 5.53 10.50
N LEU A 9 -16.17 4.44 10.57
CA LEU A 9 -15.69 3.16 11.07
C LEU A 9 -14.53 2.62 10.22
N PHE A 10 -14.72 2.60 8.89
CA PHE A 10 -13.71 2.15 7.94
C PHE A 10 -12.43 2.99 8.02
N ALA A 11 -12.55 4.31 8.02
CA ALA A 11 -11.41 5.21 8.13
C ALA A 11 -10.64 5.02 9.44
N THR A 12 -11.36 4.78 10.55
CA THR A 12 -10.77 4.51 11.86
C THR A 12 -9.98 3.20 11.85
N ILE A 13 -10.55 2.13 11.31
CA ILE A 13 -9.86 0.83 11.18
C ILE A 13 -8.62 0.97 10.31
N MET A 14 -8.72 1.67 9.17
CA MET A 14 -7.58 1.94 8.30
C MET A 14 -6.48 2.71 9.03
N LEU A 15 -6.83 3.73 9.80
CA LEU A 15 -5.86 4.52 10.55
C LEU A 15 -5.10 3.66 11.55
N PHE A 16 -5.80 2.83 12.33
CA PHE A 16 -5.17 1.90 13.26
C PHE A 16 -4.27 0.89 12.54
N ALA A 17 -4.69 0.36 11.39
CA ALA A 17 -3.90 -0.57 10.61
C ALA A 17 -2.60 0.06 10.10
N VAL A 18 -2.66 1.31 9.60
CA VAL A 18 -1.47 2.06 9.15
C VAL A 18 -0.53 2.29 10.33
N VAL A 19 -1.03 2.79 11.46
CA VAL A 19 -0.21 3.04 12.65
C VAL A 19 0.45 1.75 13.14
N ALA A 20 -0.31 0.66 13.27
CA ALA A 20 0.23 -0.63 13.69
C ALA A 20 1.33 -1.14 12.73
N THR A 21 1.11 -1.02 11.42
CA THR A 21 2.10 -1.41 10.40
C THR A 21 3.39 -0.61 10.53
N LEU A 22 3.30 0.71 10.73
CA LEU A 22 4.46 1.58 10.95
C LEU A 22 5.19 1.22 12.24
N LEU A 23 4.46 0.99 13.34
CA LEU A 23 5.06 0.60 14.63
C LEU A 23 5.82 -0.72 14.54
N VAL A 24 5.25 -1.72 13.87
CA VAL A 24 5.93 -3.01 13.63
C VAL A 24 7.15 -2.82 12.72
N GLY A 25 7.01 -2.08 11.63
CA GLY A 25 8.09 -1.80 10.68
C GLY A 25 9.28 -1.07 11.30
N MET A 26 9.03 -0.18 12.28
CA MET A 26 10.06 0.56 13.03
C MET A 26 10.54 -0.13 14.30
N SER A 27 9.99 -1.30 14.65
CA SER A 27 10.37 -2.03 15.87
C SER A 27 11.87 -2.35 15.88
N LYS A 28 12.47 -2.45 17.08
CA LYS A 28 13.93 -2.69 17.24
C LYS A 28 14.39 -3.95 16.50
N LYS A 29 13.59 -5.01 16.55
CA LYS A 29 13.85 -6.27 15.84
C LYS A 29 13.94 -6.11 14.32
N ASN A 30 13.18 -5.16 13.76
CA ASN A 30 13.20 -4.85 12.33
C ASN A 30 14.31 -3.86 11.95
N ARG A 31 14.86 -3.12 12.93
CA ARG A 31 16.01 -2.22 12.78
C ARG A 31 17.36 -2.93 12.91
N GLU A 32 17.42 -4.05 13.62
CA GLU A 32 18.58 -4.96 13.69
C GLU A 32 18.69 -5.83 12.40
N GLY A 33 18.41 -5.23 11.24
CA GLY A 33 18.41 -5.91 9.95
C GLY A 33 19.75 -6.60 9.66
N ASN A 34 19.71 -7.72 8.95
CA ASN A 34 20.91 -8.43 8.54
C ASN A 34 21.54 -7.68 7.34
N PRO A 35 22.70 -7.03 7.49
CA PRO A 35 23.29 -6.20 6.44
C PRO A 35 23.59 -6.99 5.16
N GLN A 36 23.90 -8.28 5.30
CA GLN A 36 24.17 -9.16 4.17
C GLN A 36 22.89 -9.55 3.42
N TYR A 37 21.75 -9.68 4.12
CA TYR A 37 20.44 -9.88 3.50
C TYR A 37 19.98 -8.62 2.76
N ASP A 38 20.12 -7.45 3.39
CA ASP A 38 19.67 -6.18 2.81
C ASP A 38 20.44 -5.86 1.53
N GLN A 39 21.76 -6.05 1.52
CA GLN A 39 22.57 -5.85 0.30
C GLN A 39 22.16 -6.80 -0.84
N ARG A 40 21.87 -8.07 -0.52
CA ARG A 40 21.47 -9.07 -1.53
C ARG A 40 20.05 -8.85 -2.06
N THR A 41 19.14 -8.35 -1.23
CA THR A 41 17.72 -8.23 -1.59
C THR A 41 17.32 -6.84 -2.06
N LYS A 42 18.15 -5.80 -1.84
CA LYS A 42 17.88 -4.41 -2.29
C LYS A 42 17.50 -4.30 -3.76
N GLY A 43 18.17 -5.05 -4.65
CA GLY A 43 17.84 -5.06 -6.08
C GLY A 43 16.45 -5.65 -6.38
N ASN A 44 16.07 -6.70 -5.66
CA ASN A 44 14.76 -7.34 -5.78
C ASN A 44 13.65 -6.42 -5.27
N TRP A 45 13.87 -5.77 -4.13
CA TRP A 45 12.94 -4.77 -3.59
C TRP A 45 12.74 -3.60 -4.55
N SER A 46 13.81 -3.08 -5.16
CA SER A 46 13.71 -2.00 -6.16
C SER A 46 12.86 -2.41 -7.37
N ARG A 47 13.13 -3.60 -7.95
CA ARG A 47 12.33 -4.13 -9.07
C ARG A 47 10.88 -4.34 -8.67
N LEU A 48 10.63 -4.92 -7.50
CA LEU A 48 9.29 -5.17 -7.00
C LEU A 48 8.53 -3.85 -6.83
N THR A 49 9.14 -2.83 -6.23
CA THR A 49 8.54 -1.50 -6.11
C THR A 49 8.13 -0.92 -7.46
N TRP A 50 9.01 -1.02 -8.49
CA TRP A 50 8.67 -0.55 -9.83
C TRP A 50 7.51 -1.32 -10.46
N ILE A 51 7.45 -2.63 -10.27
CA ILE A 51 6.32 -3.46 -10.74
C ILE A 51 5.02 -3.01 -10.06
N TYR A 52 5.04 -2.80 -8.74
CA TYR A 52 3.86 -2.33 -8.00
C TYR A 52 3.39 -0.95 -8.51
N ILE A 53 4.30 0.00 -8.70
CA ILE A 53 3.97 1.33 -9.23
C ILE A 53 3.33 1.21 -10.63
N ALA A 54 3.92 0.41 -11.53
CA ALA A 54 3.41 0.23 -12.88
C ALA A 54 2.01 -0.40 -12.88
N VAL A 55 1.80 -1.46 -12.11
CA VAL A 55 0.50 -2.15 -12.03
C VAL A 55 -0.56 -1.25 -11.41
N ILE A 56 -0.23 -0.50 -10.36
CA ILE A 56 -1.16 0.46 -9.75
C ILE A 56 -1.55 1.54 -10.76
N ALA A 57 -0.58 2.12 -11.47
CA ALA A 57 -0.84 3.16 -12.48
C ALA A 57 -1.73 2.64 -13.62
N LEU A 58 -1.43 1.44 -14.14
CA LEU A 58 -2.24 0.79 -15.17
C LEU A 58 -3.65 0.45 -14.66
N GLY A 59 -3.78 0.01 -13.41
CA GLY A 59 -5.07 -0.26 -12.77
C GLY A 59 -5.94 0.98 -12.67
N TYR A 60 -5.38 2.12 -12.23
CA TYR A 60 -6.10 3.40 -12.22
C TYR A 60 -6.46 3.87 -13.63
N LEU A 61 -5.56 3.73 -14.60
CA LEU A 61 -5.85 4.09 -15.99
C LEU A 61 -7.00 3.26 -16.55
N ALA A 62 -7.00 1.95 -16.35
CA ALA A 62 -8.08 1.06 -16.76
C ALA A 62 -9.41 1.43 -16.09
N LEU A 63 -9.39 1.74 -14.78
CA LEU A 63 -10.58 2.18 -14.04
C LEU A 63 -11.14 3.49 -14.59
N VAL A 64 -10.28 4.48 -14.88
CA VAL A 64 -10.71 5.76 -15.45
C VAL A 64 -11.33 5.56 -16.83
N VAL A 65 -10.69 4.75 -17.70
CA VAL A 65 -11.24 4.43 -19.03
C VAL A 65 -12.62 3.77 -18.92
N TYR A 66 -12.76 2.80 -18.01
CA TYR A 66 -14.04 2.12 -17.76
C TYR A 66 -15.14 3.09 -17.32
N ILE A 67 -14.86 3.97 -16.36
CA ILE A 67 -15.82 4.96 -15.86
C ILE A 67 -16.22 5.94 -16.97
N VAL A 68 -15.28 6.43 -17.78
CA VAL A 68 -15.56 7.37 -18.87
C VAL A 68 -16.42 6.72 -19.95
N GLN A 69 -16.09 5.49 -20.36
CA GLN A 69 -16.87 4.76 -21.37
C GLN A 69 -18.26 4.36 -20.87
N SER A 70 -18.40 3.97 -19.61
CA SER A 70 -19.69 3.59 -19.04
C SER A 70 -20.65 4.77 -18.87
N ASN A 71 -20.14 6.01 -18.87
CA ASN A 71 -20.92 7.24 -18.69
C ASN A 71 -21.18 7.99 -20.01
N SER A 72 -20.72 7.46 -21.15
CA SER A 72 -20.94 8.01 -22.50
C SER A 72 -21.95 7.16 -23.27
#